data_AF-A0A2K3MHL8-F1
#
_entry.id   AF-A0A2K3MHL8-F1
#
_cell.length_a   1.000
_cell.length_b   1.000
_cell.length_c   1.000
_cell.angle_alpha   90.00
_cell.angle_beta   90.00
_cell.angle_gamma   90.00
#
_symmetry.space_group_name_H-M   'P 1'
#
loop_
_entity.id
_entity.type
_entity.pdbx_description
1 polymer ?
#
loop_
_entity_poly.entity_id
_entity_poly.type
_entity_poly.pdbx_seq_one_letter_code
_entity_poly.pdbx_strand_id
1 'polypeptide(L)'
;MRRKDKHPLKEMETTMAIGLNSRFRLRKLTPRVCIQSNVLTNNHTSNNHTSQYDVDRFVNFAMQRGIENLNIIIGIKLPPSILSCKTLKVLKLERIMVNDLSQHQVNFPVLKTLHLKRVCFELHENLVKILSGCPMLEELKTKYLRVDSLVDSLVPKKELEGLLPNLFKATISYDSIIPVTFVRNVESLCLQV
;
A
#
# COMPACT_ATOMS: atom_id res chain seq x y z
N MET A 1 31.37 9.97 -27.04
CA MET A 1 30.23 9.07 -26.76
C MET A 1 29.86 9.16 -25.28
N ARG A 2 28.95 10.07 -24.90
CA ARG A 2 28.39 10.16 -23.54
C ARG A 2 26.88 9.99 -23.66
N ARG A 3 26.35 8.86 -23.18
CA ARG A 3 24.91 8.62 -23.08
C ARG A 3 24.36 9.62 -22.07
N LYS A 4 23.54 10.56 -22.52
CA LYS A 4 22.69 11.37 -21.64
C LYS A 4 21.55 10.47 -21.22
N ASP A 5 21.61 9.95 -20.00
CA ASP A 5 20.46 9.32 -19.38
C ASP A 5 19.35 10.37 -19.26
N LYS A 6 18.24 10.08 -19.94
CA LYS A 6 16.99 10.82 -19.83
C LYS A 6 16.53 10.73 -18.38
N HIS A 7 16.67 11.81 -17.62
CA HIS A 7 15.86 12.04 -16.43
C HIS A 7 14.38 12.02 -16.86
N PRO A 8 13.54 11.10 -16.37
CA PRO A 8 12.11 11.24 -16.56
C PRO A 8 11.63 12.42 -15.70
N LEU A 9 10.81 13.27 -16.31
CA LEU A 9 10.16 14.41 -15.69
C LEU A 9 9.64 14.04 -14.30
N LYS A 10 10.09 14.77 -13.27
CA LYS A 10 9.45 14.79 -11.95
C LYS A 10 8.05 15.38 -12.13
N GLU A 11 7.07 14.52 -12.41
CA GLU A 11 5.66 14.86 -12.24
C GLU A 11 5.42 15.21 -10.76
N MET A 12 4.68 16.27 -10.52
CA MET A 12 4.55 16.94 -9.23
C MET A 12 3.73 16.09 -8.25
N GLU A 13 4.38 15.19 -7.51
CA GLU A 13 3.77 14.48 -6.38
C GLU A 13 3.45 15.46 -5.25
N THR A 14 2.23 15.40 -4.68
CA THR A 14 1.96 16.10 -3.42
C THR A 14 2.54 15.25 -2.30
N THR A 15 3.82 15.49 -1.99
CA THR A 15 4.47 14.88 -0.83
C THR A 15 4.07 15.65 0.41
N MET A 16 3.29 15.02 1.28
CA MET A 16 2.87 15.64 2.53
C MET A 16 3.66 15.09 3.69
N ALA A 17 4.35 16.04 4.28
CA ALA A 17 5.32 15.91 5.31
C ALA A 17 4.50 16.10 6.62
N ILE A 18 3.99 15.04 7.26
CA ILE A 18 3.10 15.19 8.44
C ILE A 18 3.95 15.52 9.66
N GLY A 19 4.40 16.77 9.73
CA GLY A 19 5.12 17.36 10.84
C GLY A 19 5.04 18.88 10.73
N LEU A 20 4.32 19.48 11.68
CA LEU A 20 4.04 20.91 11.87
C LEU A 20 3.02 21.53 10.89
N ASN A 21 1.94 22.05 11.51
CA ASN A 21 0.88 22.91 11.00
C ASN A 21 -0.33 22.23 10.31
N SER A 22 -1.35 22.10 11.14
CA SER A 22 -2.80 21.97 10.91
C SER A 22 -3.43 23.06 10.01
N ARG A 23 -2.72 23.54 8.98
CA ARG A 23 -3.28 24.39 7.92
C ARG A 23 -2.96 23.78 6.55
N PHE A 24 -3.48 22.57 6.33
CA PHE A 24 -3.62 22.04 4.98
C PHE A 24 -4.36 23.08 4.12
N ARG A 25 -3.70 23.69 3.14
CA ARG A 25 -4.40 24.45 2.09
C ARG A 25 -5.02 23.42 1.14
N LEU A 26 -6.15 22.85 1.58
CA LEU A 26 -6.92 21.74 1.00
C LEU A 26 -7.52 21.99 -0.40
N ARG A 27 -7.06 23.03 -1.12
CA ARG A 27 -7.66 23.45 -2.41
C ARG A 27 -7.05 22.77 -3.64
N LYS A 28 -5.90 22.09 -3.51
CA LYS A 28 -5.26 21.39 -4.63
C LYS A 28 -4.57 20.10 -4.14
N LEU A 29 -5.32 19.02 -3.98
CA LEU A 29 -4.71 17.69 -3.98
C LEU A 29 -4.52 17.27 -5.42
N THR A 30 -3.30 16.87 -5.78
CA THR A 30 -3.07 16.20 -7.06
C THR A 30 -3.59 14.76 -6.97
N PRO A 31 -3.84 14.08 -8.10
CA PRO A 31 -4.21 12.66 -8.10
C PRO A 31 -3.17 11.72 -7.45
N ARG A 32 -1.99 12.24 -7.08
CA ARG A 32 -0.89 11.51 -6.44
C ARG A 32 -0.59 12.09 -5.06
N VAL A 33 -0.78 11.28 -4.03
CA VAL A 33 -0.60 11.65 -2.63
C VAL A 33 0.42 10.72 -1.97
N CYS A 34 1.41 11.30 -1.32
CA CYS A 34 2.37 10.59 -0.49
C CYS A 34 2.28 11.08 0.96
N ILE A 35 2.07 10.15 1.88
CA ILE A 35 2.02 10.37 3.32
C ILE A 35 3.28 9.74 3.92
N GLN A 36 4.10 10.54 4.59
CA GLN A 36 5.26 10.05 5.31
C GLN A 36 5.49 10.86 6.58
N SER A 37 6.11 10.23 7.57
CA SER A 37 6.55 10.93 8.78
C SER A 37 7.71 11.88 8.46
N ASN A 38 7.65 13.10 8.97
CA ASN A 38 8.80 14.00 8.98
C ASN A 38 9.66 13.73 10.20
N VAL A 39 10.78 13.04 10.01
CA VAL A 39 11.84 13.02 11.02
C VAL A 39 12.91 14.01 10.57
N LEU A 40 12.68 15.31 10.82
CA LEU A 40 13.76 16.31 10.85
C LEU A 40 14.06 16.57 12.33
N THR A 41 14.90 15.73 12.93
CA THR A 41 15.47 16.00 14.25
C THR A 41 16.52 17.09 14.10
N ASN A 42 16.19 18.31 14.49
CA ASN A 42 17.15 19.29 14.97
C ASN A 42 16.49 20.07 16.11
N ASN A 43 16.95 19.75 17.32
CA ASN A 43 16.89 20.54 18.55
C ASN A 43 15.58 20.50 19.35
N HIS A 44 15.75 20.06 20.61
CA HIS A 44 14.88 20.23 21.79
C HIS A 44 13.62 21.09 21.56
N THR A 45 12.47 20.47 21.28
CA THR A 45 11.14 20.76 21.84
C THR A 45 10.03 19.93 21.16
N SER A 46 9.34 19.16 22.00
CA SER A 46 8.05 18.47 21.79
C SER A 46 7.96 17.31 20.80
N ASN A 47 7.59 16.15 21.35
CA ASN A 47 7.17 14.92 20.69
C ASN A 47 6.05 15.19 19.65
N ASN A 48 6.41 15.43 18.39
CA ASN A 48 5.44 15.45 17.29
C ASN A 48 5.20 14.01 16.78
N HIS A 49 4.57 13.17 17.61
CA HIS A 49 4.05 11.89 17.12
C HIS A 49 2.85 12.16 16.22
N THR A 50 2.97 11.86 14.92
CA THR A 50 1.80 11.82 14.03
C THR A 50 0.81 10.78 14.57
N SER A 51 -0.39 11.22 14.96
CA SER A 51 -1.40 10.32 15.49
C SER A 51 -2.10 9.52 14.37
N GLN A 52 -2.59 8.32 14.69
CA GLN A 52 -3.44 7.54 13.78
C GLN A 52 -4.63 8.39 13.28
N TYR A 53 -5.23 9.17 14.17
CA TYR A 53 -6.38 10.02 13.89
C TYR A 53 -6.10 11.04 12.78
N ASP A 54 -4.93 11.68 12.80
CA ASP A 54 -4.55 12.67 11.78
C ASP A 54 -4.40 12.00 10.40
N VAL A 55 -3.81 10.81 10.37
CA VAL A 55 -3.66 10.06 9.12
C VAL A 55 -5.01 9.60 8.59
N ASP A 56 -5.87 9.03 9.44
CA ASP A 56 -7.21 8.58 9.05
C ASP A 56 -8.04 9.74 8.48
N ARG A 57 -8.05 10.88 9.17
CA ARG A 57 -8.75 12.10 8.72
C ARG A 57 -8.25 12.54 7.35
N PHE A 58 -6.93 12.54 7.13
CA PHE A 58 -6.34 12.95 5.86
C PHE A 58 -6.63 11.95 4.75
N VAL A 59 -6.47 10.66 5.01
CA VAL A 59 -6.78 9.59 4.04
C VAL A 59 -8.25 9.69 3.63
N ASN A 60 -9.18 9.83 4.58
CA ASN A 60 -10.60 10.04 4.29
C ASN A 60 -10.82 11.22 3.34
N PHE A 61 -10.17 12.36 3.61
CA PHE A 61 -10.25 13.53 2.76
C PHE A 61 -9.68 13.28 1.35
N ALA A 62 -8.54 12.58 1.26
CA ALA A 62 -7.93 12.23 -0.03
C ALA A 62 -8.83 11.29 -0.85
N MET A 63 -9.44 10.29 -0.20
CA MET A 63 -10.39 9.37 -0.86
C MET A 63 -11.59 10.12 -1.44
N GLN A 64 -12.16 11.09 -0.70
CA GLN A 64 -13.26 11.93 -1.18
C GLN A 64 -12.92 12.77 -2.41
N ARG A 65 -11.63 12.99 -2.69
CA ARG A 65 -11.15 13.74 -3.87
C ARG A 65 -10.86 12.85 -5.07
N GLY A 66 -11.08 11.53 -4.96
CA GLY A 66 -10.88 10.59 -6.05
C GLY A 66 -9.42 10.47 -6.48
N ILE A 67 -8.49 10.45 -5.51
CA ILE A 67 -7.07 10.27 -5.84
C ILE A 67 -6.84 8.91 -6.51
N GLU A 68 -5.84 8.87 -7.38
CA GLU A 68 -5.50 7.67 -8.16
C GLU A 68 -4.25 6.97 -7.63
N ASN A 69 -3.34 7.70 -6.97
CA ASN A 69 -2.09 7.15 -6.46
C ASN A 69 -1.93 7.53 -4.99
N LEU A 70 -1.81 6.51 -4.13
CA LEU A 70 -1.59 6.69 -2.71
C LEU A 70 -0.34 5.94 -2.28
N ASN A 71 0.56 6.65 -1.62
CA ASN A 71 1.74 6.10 -0.98
C ASN A 71 1.72 6.45 0.51
N ILE A 72 1.80 5.46 1.39
CA ILE A 72 1.84 5.64 2.84
C ILE A 72 3.12 4.99 3.37
N ILE A 73 4.00 5.79 3.95
CA ILE A 73 5.31 5.40 4.49
C ILE A 73 5.40 5.85 5.95
N ILE A 74 4.61 5.23 6.82
CA ILE A 74 4.57 5.58 8.25
C ILE A 74 4.11 4.38 9.08
N GLY A 75 4.65 4.24 10.30
CA GLY A 75 4.33 3.16 11.24
C GLY A 75 2.95 3.31 11.87
N ILE A 76 1.89 2.90 11.17
CA ILE A 76 0.50 3.03 11.62
C ILE A 76 -0.35 1.79 11.27
N LYS A 77 -1.59 1.75 11.78
CA LYS A 77 -2.60 0.80 11.31
C LYS A 77 -3.16 1.26 9.97
N LEU A 78 -3.50 0.30 9.11
CA LEU A 78 -4.14 0.55 7.83
C LEU A 78 -5.47 1.30 8.03
N PRO A 79 -5.62 2.51 7.48
CA PRO A 79 -6.89 3.22 7.54
C PRO A 79 -7.97 2.46 6.75
N PRO A 80 -9.09 2.06 7.36
CA PRO A 80 -10.11 1.22 6.70
C PRO A 80 -10.74 1.84 5.45
N SER A 81 -10.77 3.17 5.37
CA SER A 81 -11.34 3.90 4.23
C SER A 81 -10.60 3.68 2.92
N ILE A 82 -9.35 3.24 2.96
CA ILE A 82 -8.60 2.87 1.75
C ILE A 82 -9.26 1.67 1.07
N LEU A 83 -9.81 0.72 1.84
CA LEU A 83 -10.29 -0.58 1.36
C LEU A 83 -11.48 -0.49 0.40
N SER A 84 -12.18 0.63 0.35
CA SER A 84 -13.35 0.84 -0.52
C SER A 84 -13.11 1.89 -1.62
N CYS A 85 -11.87 2.32 -1.82
CA CYS A 85 -11.57 3.38 -2.78
C CYS A 85 -11.59 2.89 -4.23
N LYS A 86 -12.60 3.38 -4.98
CA LYS A 86 -12.86 2.98 -6.37
C LYS A 86 -11.98 3.66 -7.41
N THR A 87 -11.22 4.69 -7.04
CA THR A 87 -10.40 5.50 -7.97
C THR A 87 -8.92 5.14 -7.93
N LEU A 88 -8.47 4.38 -6.93
CA LEU A 88 -7.06 4.03 -6.77
C LEU A 88 -6.59 3.12 -7.89
N LYS A 89 -5.57 3.58 -8.62
CA LYS A 89 -4.80 2.85 -9.62
C LYS A 89 -3.47 2.34 -9.06
N VAL A 90 -2.87 3.08 -8.12
CA VAL A 90 -1.61 2.72 -7.47
C VAL A 90 -1.74 2.85 -5.95
N LEU A 91 -1.42 1.78 -5.24
CA LEU A 91 -1.37 1.73 -3.78
C LEU A 91 0.00 1.22 -3.34
N LYS A 92 0.71 2.04 -2.56
CA LYS A 92 1.99 1.69 -1.97
C LYS A 92 1.92 1.85 -0.45
N LEU A 93 2.20 0.77 0.26
CA LEU A 93 2.16 0.72 1.72
C LEU A 93 3.53 0.30 2.23
N GLU A 94 4.12 1.14 3.10
CA GLU A 94 5.35 0.86 3.80
C GLU A 94 5.19 1.08 5.32
N ARG A 95 5.59 0.06 6.12
CA ARG A 95 5.50 0.05 7.59
C ARG A 95 4.06 0.06 8.14
N ILE A 96 3.16 -0.67 7.50
CA ILE A 96 1.73 -0.70 7.87
C ILE A 96 1.39 -1.97 8.65
N MET A 97 0.55 -1.83 9.67
CA MET A 97 -0.13 -2.93 10.35
C MET A 97 -1.55 -3.10 9.80
N VAL A 98 -1.89 -4.30 9.32
CA VAL A 98 -3.20 -4.65 8.80
C VAL A 98 -3.92 -5.50 9.84
N ASN A 99 -4.82 -4.86 10.58
CA ASN A 99 -5.69 -5.49 11.56
C ASN A 99 -6.74 -6.40 10.89
N ASP A 100 -7.48 -7.16 11.68
CA ASP A 100 -8.60 -7.99 11.23
C ASP A 100 -9.54 -7.25 10.26
N LEU A 101 -9.62 -7.80 9.04
CA LEU A 101 -10.47 -7.30 7.98
C LEU A 101 -11.79 -8.08 7.88
N SER A 102 -12.12 -8.98 8.81
CA SER A 102 -13.34 -9.82 8.77
C SER A 102 -14.60 -9.01 8.49
N GLN A 103 -14.76 -7.86 9.16
CA GLN A 103 -15.91 -6.94 9.03
C GLN A 103 -15.82 -5.95 7.85
N HIS A 104 -14.70 -5.93 7.12
CA HIS A 104 -14.45 -4.97 6.06
C HIS A 104 -14.64 -5.60 4.68
N GLN A 105 -15.37 -4.91 3.79
CA GLN A 105 -15.32 -5.25 2.36
C GLN A 105 -14.10 -4.60 1.73
N VAL A 106 -13.37 -5.36 0.92
CA VAL A 106 -12.20 -4.87 0.19
C VAL A 106 -12.52 -4.84 -1.29
N ASN A 107 -12.40 -3.67 -1.90
CA ASN A 107 -12.77 -3.43 -3.29
C ASN A 107 -11.90 -2.34 -3.92
N PHE A 108 -11.05 -2.77 -4.85
CA PHE A 108 -10.12 -1.96 -5.61
C PHE A 108 -10.32 -2.21 -7.12
N PRO A 109 -11.44 -1.75 -7.70
CA PRO A 109 -11.91 -2.19 -9.01
C PRO A 109 -10.97 -1.82 -10.17
N VAL A 110 -10.13 -0.79 -10.00
CA VAL A 110 -9.24 -0.25 -11.04
C VAL A 110 -7.76 -0.25 -10.63
N LEU A 111 -7.42 -0.91 -9.53
CA LEU A 111 -6.06 -0.92 -9.00
C LEU A 111 -5.16 -1.78 -9.89
N LYS A 112 -4.13 -1.14 -10.45
CA LYS A 112 -3.14 -1.76 -11.35
C LYS A 112 -1.84 -2.07 -10.65
N THR A 113 -1.47 -1.32 -9.61
CA THR A 113 -0.19 -1.49 -8.92
C THR A 113 -0.40 -1.56 -7.41
N LEU A 114 0.10 -2.63 -6.80
CA LEU A 114 0.11 -2.85 -5.36
C LEU A 114 1.53 -3.13 -4.87
N HIS A 115 2.08 -2.24 -4.07
CA HIS A 115 3.38 -2.42 -3.43
C HIS A 115 3.21 -2.51 -1.92
N LEU A 116 3.69 -3.60 -1.33
CA LEU A 116 3.65 -3.87 0.10
C LEU A 116 5.08 -4.05 0.61
N LYS A 117 5.51 -3.20 1.56
CA LYS A 117 6.84 -3.26 2.14
C LYS A 117 6.79 -3.15 3.65
N ARG A 118 7.39 -4.09 4.39
CA ARG A 118 7.34 -4.09 5.87
C ARG A 118 5.89 -4.00 6.38
N VAL A 119 5.02 -4.83 5.82
CA VAL A 119 3.61 -4.87 6.21
C VAL A 119 3.40 -6.07 7.10
N CYS A 120 2.78 -5.85 8.27
CA CYS A 120 2.41 -6.90 9.19
C CYS A 120 0.91 -7.15 9.10
N PHE A 121 0.50 -8.38 8.86
CA PHE A 121 -0.89 -8.81 8.83
C PHE A 121 -1.24 -9.51 10.14
N GLU A 122 -2.36 -9.14 10.74
CA GLU A 122 -2.87 -9.86 11.91
C GLU A 122 -3.25 -11.31 11.53
N LEU A 123 -3.87 -11.48 10.36
CA LEU A 123 -4.33 -12.76 9.82
C LEU A 123 -3.85 -12.93 8.37
N HIS A 124 -3.52 -14.15 7.97
CA HIS A 124 -3.12 -14.45 6.59
C HIS A 124 -4.26 -14.15 5.60
N GLU A 125 -5.50 -14.37 6.02
CA GLU A 125 -6.73 -14.07 5.28
C GLU A 125 -6.85 -12.59 4.91
N ASN A 126 -6.29 -11.69 5.72
CA ASN A 126 -6.31 -10.26 5.40
C ASN A 126 -5.50 -9.97 4.12
N LEU A 127 -4.38 -10.67 3.92
CA LEU A 127 -3.61 -10.57 2.67
C LEU A 127 -4.42 -11.10 1.49
N VAL A 128 -5.00 -12.30 1.63
CA VAL A 128 -5.82 -12.92 0.57
C VAL A 128 -7.00 -12.02 0.19
N LYS A 129 -7.66 -11.44 1.19
CA LYS A 129 -8.80 -10.51 1.02
C LYS A 129 -8.41 -9.21 0.33
N ILE A 130 -7.20 -8.69 0.58
CA ILE A 130 -6.68 -7.54 -0.17
C ILE A 130 -6.43 -7.92 -1.63
N LEU A 131 -5.78 -9.05 -1.88
CA LEU A 131 -5.47 -9.49 -3.24
C LEU A 131 -6.74 -9.79 -4.06
N SER A 132 -7.73 -10.46 -3.47
CA SER A 132 -9.01 -10.76 -4.13
C SER A 132 -9.83 -9.51 -4.46
N GLY A 133 -9.64 -8.43 -3.71
CA GLY A 133 -10.24 -7.13 -4.00
C GLY A 133 -9.64 -6.39 -5.19
N CYS A 134 -8.59 -6.91 -5.85
CA CYS A 134 -7.83 -6.22 -6.91
C CYS A 134 -7.93 -6.93 -8.28
N PRO A 135 -9.10 -6.99 -8.94
CA PRO A 135 -9.28 -7.77 -10.18
C PRO A 135 -8.47 -7.27 -11.39
N MET A 136 -8.05 -5.99 -11.40
CA MET A 136 -7.27 -5.38 -12.48
C MET A 136 -5.77 -5.26 -12.16
N LEU A 137 -5.28 -5.99 -11.15
CA LEU A 137 -3.89 -5.86 -10.72
C LEU A 137 -2.92 -6.36 -11.81
N GLU A 138 -2.02 -5.47 -12.22
CA GLU A 138 -1.03 -5.67 -13.27
C GLU A 138 0.38 -5.88 -12.70
N GLU A 139 0.71 -5.14 -11.62
CA GLU A 139 2.00 -5.20 -10.93
C GLU A 139 1.84 -5.41 -9.41
N LEU A 140 2.49 -6.46 -8.89
CA LEU A 140 2.59 -6.75 -7.47
C LEU A 140 4.05 -6.71 -7.01
N LYS A 141 4.34 -5.98 -5.94
CA LYS A 141 5.65 -5.99 -5.29
C LYS A 141 5.52 -6.21 -3.79
N THR A 142 6.24 -7.19 -3.27
CA THR A 142 6.27 -7.48 -1.83
C THR A 142 7.68 -7.52 -1.27
N LYS A 143 7.84 -7.01 -0.04
CA LYS A 143 9.10 -7.09 0.70
C LYS A 143 8.88 -7.07 2.20
N TYR A 144 9.46 -8.00 2.95
CA TYR A 144 9.32 -8.06 4.41
C TYR A 144 7.84 -8.13 4.86
N LEU A 145 7.09 -9.10 4.34
CA LEU A 145 5.72 -9.36 4.79
C LEU A 145 5.73 -10.34 5.95
N ARG A 146 4.91 -10.09 6.97
CA ARG A 146 4.78 -10.97 8.14
C ARG A 146 3.31 -11.18 8.48
N VAL A 147 3.01 -12.31 9.10
CA VAL A 147 1.73 -12.57 9.76
C VAL A 147 2.00 -12.79 11.25
N ASP A 148 1.24 -12.12 12.11
CA ASP A 148 1.37 -12.24 13.58
C ASP A 148 0.51 -13.40 14.17
N SER A 149 -0.14 -14.22 13.34
CA SER A 149 -1.11 -15.21 13.79
C SER A 149 -0.50 -16.35 14.62
N LEU A 150 -1.06 -16.59 15.81
CA LEU A 150 -0.82 -17.77 16.65
C LEU A 150 -1.62 -19.01 16.23
N VAL A 151 -2.47 -18.88 15.20
CA VAL A 151 -3.32 -19.94 14.68
C VAL A 151 -3.02 -20.13 13.20
N ASP A 152 -2.61 -21.34 12.81
CA ASP A 152 -2.48 -21.76 11.43
C ASP A 152 -3.87 -21.71 10.77
N SER A 153 -4.24 -20.56 10.22
CA SER A 153 -5.37 -20.50 9.32
C SER A 153 -4.98 -21.19 8.02
N LEU A 154 -5.45 -22.43 7.88
CA LEU A 154 -5.42 -23.16 6.63
C LEU A 154 -6.40 -22.49 5.65
N VAL A 155 -5.98 -21.43 4.97
CA VAL A 155 -6.72 -20.92 3.82
C VAL A 155 -6.83 -22.06 2.80
N PRO A 156 -8.04 -22.53 2.45
CA PRO A 156 -8.18 -23.61 1.49
C PRO A 156 -7.55 -23.19 0.16
N LYS A 157 -6.62 -24.00 -0.37
CA LYS A 157 -5.91 -23.73 -1.63
C LYS A 157 -6.83 -23.34 -2.80
N LYS A 158 -8.09 -23.79 -2.79
CA LYS A 158 -9.11 -23.46 -3.78
C LYS A 158 -9.51 -21.98 -3.82
N GLU A 159 -9.47 -21.27 -2.70
CA GLU A 159 -9.81 -19.84 -2.66
C GLU A 159 -8.74 -18.96 -3.31
N LEU A 160 -7.57 -19.53 -3.59
CA LEU A 160 -6.40 -18.82 -4.11
C LEU A 160 -6.24 -18.94 -5.64
N GLU A 161 -7.05 -19.77 -6.30
CA GLU A 161 -6.96 -19.97 -7.75
C GLU A 161 -7.64 -18.82 -8.50
N GLY A 162 -6.93 -18.22 -9.46
CA GLY A 162 -7.49 -17.18 -10.32
C GLY A 162 -7.62 -15.79 -9.69
N LEU A 163 -7.10 -15.56 -8.47
CA LEU A 163 -7.27 -14.29 -7.75
C LEU A 163 -6.64 -13.06 -8.43
N LEU A 164 -5.79 -13.22 -9.43
CA LEU A 164 -5.06 -12.12 -10.09
C LEU A 164 -4.90 -12.40 -11.60
N PRO A 165 -5.99 -12.38 -12.39
CA PRO A 165 -5.97 -12.83 -13.78
C PRO A 165 -5.13 -11.93 -14.71
N ASN A 166 -4.92 -10.67 -14.33
CA ASN A 166 -4.21 -9.67 -15.14
C ASN A 166 -2.76 -9.43 -14.66
N LEU A 167 -2.30 -10.17 -13.65
CA LEU A 167 -0.98 -9.95 -13.07
C LEU A 167 0.09 -10.48 -14.00
N PHE A 168 0.83 -9.56 -14.65
CA PHE A 168 1.93 -9.93 -15.54
C PHE A 168 3.30 -9.67 -14.89
N LYS A 169 3.38 -8.82 -13.86
CA LYS A 169 4.64 -8.50 -13.19
C LYS A 169 4.55 -8.70 -11.69
N ALA A 170 5.42 -9.57 -11.18
CA ALA A 170 5.57 -9.79 -9.75
C ALA A 170 7.03 -9.66 -9.30
N THR A 171 7.24 -8.94 -8.22
CA THR A 171 8.50 -8.94 -7.48
C THR A 171 8.23 -9.38 -6.06
N ILE A 172 8.67 -10.58 -5.71
CA ILE A 172 8.38 -11.21 -4.42
C ILE A 172 9.67 -11.39 -3.65
N SER A 173 9.68 -10.96 -2.39
CA SER A 173 10.78 -11.21 -1.47
C SER A 173 10.76 -12.66 -0.98
N TYR A 174 11.93 -13.25 -0.74
CA TYR A 174 12.03 -14.66 -0.34
C TYR A 174 11.30 -14.99 0.97
N ASP A 175 11.18 -14.00 1.85
CA ASP A 175 10.43 -14.08 3.12
C ASP A 175 8.93 -13.80 2.97
N SER A 176 8.44 -13.64 1.74
CA SER A 176 7.05 -13.28 1.49
C SER A 176 6.14 -14.47 1.73
N ILE A 177 5.16 -14.26 2.60
CA ILE A 177 4.00 -15.12 2.84
C ILE A 177 3.05 -15.26 1.64
N ILE A 178 3.46 -14.88 0.43
CA ILE A 178 2.60 -14.97 -0.76
C ILE A 178 2.67 -16.41 -1.28
N PRO A 179 1.53 -17.12 -1.34
CA PRO A 179 1.46 -18.41 -2.00
C PRO A 179 1.93 -18.32 -3.46
N VAL A 180 2.77 -19.28 -3.87
CA VAL A 180 3.29 -19.37 -5.26
C VAL A 180 2.15 -19.46 -6.29
N THR A 181 0.96 -19.93 -5.89
CA THR A 181 -0.25 -19.99 -6.72
C THR A 181 -0.66 -18.63 -7.27
N PHE A 182 -0.38 -17.52 -6.58
CA PHE A 182 -0.72 -16.16 -7.02
C PHE A 182 0.11 -15.67 -8.21
N VAL A 183 1.28 -16.25 -8.42
CA VAL A 183 2.24 -15.78 -9.44
C VAL A 183 2.52 -16.80 -10.52
N ARG A 184 1.63 -17.78 -10.71
CA ARG A 184 1.80 -18.82 -11.72
C ARG A 184 1.74 -18.30 -13.17
N ASN A 185 1.04 -17.19 -13.40
CA ASN A 185 0.77 -16.67 -14.75
C ASN A 185 1.50 -15.36 -15.06
N VAL A 186 2.53 -14.99 -14.27
CA VAL A 186 3.24 -13.73 -14.48
C VAL A 186 4.27 -13.86 -15.60
N GLU A 187 4.30 -12.91 -16.51
CA GLU A 187 5.30 -12.81 -17.58
C GLU A 187 6.69 -12.48 -17.03
N SER A 188 6.75 -11.74 -15.93
CA SER A 188 7.99 -11.32 -15.27
C SER A 188 7.90 -11.58 -13.77
N LEU A 189 8.59 -12.63 -13.31
CA LEU A 189 8.81 -12.92 -11.88
C LEU A 189 10.24 -12.56 -11.47
N CYS A 190 10.38 -11.65 -10.50
CA CYS A 190 11.65 -11.36 -9.86
C CYS A 190 11.60 -11.80 -8.38
N LEU A 191 12.47 -12.71 -7.98
CA LEU A 191 12.68 -13.07 -6.59
C LEU A 191 13.81 -12.20 -6.02
N GLN A 192 13.54 -11.51 -4.92
CA GLN A 192 14.52 -10.65 -4.26
C GLN A 192 14.95 -11.25 -2.92
N VAL A 193 16.26 -11.21 -2.67
CA VAL A 193 16.92 -11.61 -1.41
C VAL A 193 16.95 -10.43 -0.43
#